data_AF-A0A178CXH4-F1
#
_entry.id   AF-A0A178CXH4-F1
#
_cell.length_a   1.000
_cell.length_b   1.000
_cell.length_c   1.000
_cell.angle_alpha   90.00
_cell.angle_beta   90.00
_cell.angle_gamma   90.00
#
_symmetry.space_group_name_H-M   'P 1'
#
loop_
_entity.id
_entity.type
_entity.pdbx_description
1 polymer ?
#
loop_
_entity_poly.entity_id
_entity_poly.type
_entity_poly.pdbx_seq_one_letter_code
_entity_poly.pdbx_strand_id
1 'polypeptide(L)'
;MTFVKESSDDVRAAYIKGTSQAELRNYRCRLTVQSYQSMVLVDVTPLVELNAAIPLRFIFTDQDFLPGQREAYQTAKEPKSLVDIKGDNFSLYTISKEASIAAAKKWLLEHLTIM
;
A
#
# COMPACT_ATOMS: atom_id res chain seq x y z
N MET A 1 27.44 14.38 14.00
CA MET A 1 27.01 13.07 13.49
C MET A 1 25.68 13.24 12.79
N THR A 2 25.59 12.89 11.51
CA THR A 2 24.35 13.04 10.72
C THR A 2 23.47 11.81 10.95
N PHE A 3 22.33 11.99 11.61
CA PHE A 3 21.37 10.91 11.97
C PHE A 3 20.54 10.39 10.79
N VAL A 4 20.97 10.63 9.56
CA VAL A 4 20.24 10.27 8.33
C VAL A 4 21.08 9.28 7.57
N LYS A 5 20.59 8.03 7.47
CA LYS A 5 21.20 6.97 6.66
C LYS A 5 20.34 6.75 5.42
N GLU A 6 20.98 6.62 4.27
CA GLU A 6 20.29 6.18 3.05
C GLU A 6 19.92 4.69 3.19
N SER A 7 18.67 4.34 2.87
CA SER A 7 18.21 2.95 2.90
C SER A 7 18.40 2.34 1.50
N SER A 8 19.49 1.61 1.35
CA SER A 8 19.91 0.93 0.12
C SER A 8 19.41 -0.52 0.12
N ASP A 9 18.26 -0.77 -0.50
CA ASP A 9 17.70 -2.11 -0.73
C ASP A 9 17.60 -2.35 -2.25
N ASP A 10 18.01 -3.53 -2.74
CA ASP A 10 18.04 -3.85 -4.18
C ASP A 10 16.65 -3.80 -4.81
N VAL A 11 15.60 -4.14 -4.04
CA VAL A 11 14.20 -4.03 -4.47
C VAL A 11 13.82 -2.55 -4.66
N ARG A 12 14.32 -1.68 -3.78
CA ARG A 12 14.11 -0.24 -3.89
C ARG A 12 14.84 0.35 -5.09
N ALA A 13 16.04 -0.14 -5.40
CA ALA A 13 16.78 0.27 -6.60
C ALA A 13 15.97 -0.05 -7.87
N ALA A 14 15.35 -1.22 -7.93
CA ALA A 14 14.46 -1.58 -9.03
C ALA A 14 13.21 -0.67 -9.12
N TYR A 15 12.59 -0.35 -7.98
CA TYR A 15 11.45 0.58 -7.93
C TYR A 15 11.83 1.99 -8.42
N ILE A 16 12.92 2.57 -7.92
CA ILE A 16 13.40 3.90 -8.34
C ILE A 16 13.71 3.93 -9.83
N LYS A 17 14.34 2.87 -10.36
CA LYS A 17 14.63 2.74 -11.78
C LYS A 17 13.38 2.73 -12.66
N GLY A 18 12.26 2.21 -12.14
CA GLY A 18 10.96 2.20 -12.80
C GLY A 18 10.13 3.49 -12.65
N THR A 19 10.63 4.48 -11.90
CA THR A 19 9.90 5.71 -11.56
C THR A 19 10.34 6.88 -12.45
N SER A 20 9.39 7.67 -12.96
CA SER A 20 9.69 8.82 -13.84
C SER A 20 10.34 9.99 -13.09
N GLN A 21 10.97 10.91 -13.83
CA GLN A 21 11.56 12.12 -13.24
C GLN A 21 10.53 13.02 -12.55
N ALA A 22 9.29 13.06 -13.04
CA ALA A 22 8.21 13.84 -12.43
C ALA A 22 7.82 13.29 -11.04
N GLU A 23 7.90 11.97 -10.86
CA GLU A 23 7.62 11.26 -9.60
C GLU A 23 8.79 11.39 -8.60
N LEU A 24 10.04 11.48 -9.09
CA LEU A 24 11.23 11.59 -8.24
C LEU A 24 11.53 13.01 -7.71
N ARG A 25 10.87 14.06 -8.21
CA ARG A 25 11.24 15.48 -7.96
C ARG A 25 11.43 15.87 -6.49
N ASN A 26 10.70 15.23 -5.58
CA ASN A 26 10.74 15.50 -4.13
C ASN A 26 11.26 14.32 -3.31
N TYR A 27 11.69 13.24 -3.96
CA TYR A 27 12.13 12.04 -3.26
C TYR A 27 13.56 12.20 -2.75
N ARG A 28 13.72 12.29 -1.43
CA ARG A 28 15.04 12.41 -0.77
C ARG A 28 15.48 11.18 0.00
N CYS A 29 14.65 10.14 0.10
CA CYS A 29 15.04 8.86 0.70
C CYS A 29 15.56 8.98 2.17
N ARG A 30 15.16 10.02 2.91
CA ARG A 30 15.64 10.25 4.28
C ARG A 30 14.70 9.64 5.30
N LEU A 31 15.20 8.72 6.10
CA LEU A 31 14.53 8.22 7.30
C LEU A 31 15.25 8.79 8.52
N THR A 32 14.50 9.27 9.51
CA THR A 32 15.03 9.75 10.79
C THR A 32 14.39 8.96 11.93
N VAL A 33 14.98 9.03 13.13
CA VAL A 33 14.35 8.46 14.34
C VAL A 33 12.94 9.03 14.55
N GLN A 34 12.73 10.31 14.19
CA GLN A 34 11.42 10.96 14.24
C GLN A 34 10.38 10.28 13.32
N SER A 35 10.80 9.69 12.19
CA SER A 35 9.91 8.95 11.28
C SER A 35 9.29 7.72 11.94
N TYR A 36 9.97 7.12 12.93
CA TYR A 36 9.43 5.99 13.69
C TYR A 36 8.38 6.43 14.72
N GLN A 37 8.44 7.67 15.18
CA GLN A 37 7.57 8.14 16.27
C GLN A 37 6.09 8.04 15.90
N SER A 38 5.69 8.42 14.68
CA SER A 38 4.29 8.31 14.24
C SER A 38 3.86 6.87 13.97
N MET A 39 4.78 5.98 13.58
CA MET A 39 4.47 4.58 13.27
C MET A 39 4.34 3.70 14.52
N VAL A 40 5.02 4.05 15.62
CA VAL A 40 5.02 3.25 16.86
C VAL A 40 3.97 3.77 17.86
N LEU A 41 3.65 5.06 17.85
CA LEU A 41 2.79 5.67 18.87
C LEU A 41 1.32 5.79 18.46
N VAL A 42 0.96 5.46 17.21
CA VAL A 42 -0.40 5.63 16.72
C VAL A 42 -0.89 4.33 16.10
N ASP A 43 -1.75 3.62 16.83
CA ASP A 43 -2.56 2.55 16.24
C ASP A 43 -3.71 3.18 15.45
N VAL A 44 -3.67 2.99 14.13
CA VAL A 44 -4.71 3.50 13.21
C VAL A 44 -5.79 2.47 12.93
N THR A 45 -5.69 1.25 13.46
CA THR A 45 -6.69 0.17 13.26
C THR A 45 -8.11 0.63 13.64
N PRO A 46 -8.34 1.35 14.76
CA PRO A 46 -9.68 1.84 15.10
C PRO A 46 -10.29 2.80 14.05
N LEU A 47 -9.46 3.45 13.24
CA LEU A 47 -9.92 4.38 12.20
C LEU A 47 -10.47 3.64 10.97
N VAL A 48 -10.14 2.36 10.78
CA VAL A 48 -10.63 1.56 9.64
C VAL A 48 -12.15 1.47 9.67
N GLU A 49 -12.74 1.34 10.87
CA GLU A 49 -14.19 1.27 11.06
C GLU A 49 -14.94 2.53 10.62
N LEU A 50 -14.26 3.69 10.58
CA LEU A 50 -14.86 4.96 10.18
C LEU A 50 -15.19 5.01 8.68
N ASN A 51 -14.65 4.08 7.89
CA ASN A 51 -15.02 3.90 6.48
C ASN A 51 -16.35 3.14 6.29
N ALA A 52 -17.14 2.96 7.35
CA ALA A 52 -18.44 2.31 7.26
C ALA A 52 -19.30 2.96 6.16
N ALA A 53 -19.99 2.12 5.37
CA ALA A 53 -20.78 2.49 4.19
C ALA A 53 -19.99 2.98 2.95
N ILE A 54 -18.68 3.24 3.06
CA ILE A 54 -17.83 3.46 1.89
C ILE A 54 -17.43 2.07 1.38
N PRO A 55 -17.72 1.72 0.11
CA PRO A 55 -17.23 0.47 -0.46
C PRO A 55 -15.71 0.39 -0.37
N LEU A 56 -15.17 -0.76 0.06
CA LEU A 56 -13.73 -1.00 0.16
C LEU A 56 -13.28 -2.20 -0.69
N ARG A 57 -12.14 -2.04 -1.36
CA ARG A 57 -11.44 -3.11 -2.08
C ARG A 57 -10.03 -3.28 -1.51
N PHE A 58 -9.78 -4.43 -0.92
CA PHE A 58 -8.46 -4.87 -0.51
C PHE A 58 -7.85 -5.70 -1.64
N ILE A 59 -6.57 -5.45 -1.95
CA ILE A 59 -5.80 -6.20 -2.95
C ILE A 59 -4.54 -6.67 -2.23
N PHE A 60 -4.49 -7.96 -1.90
CA PHE A 60 -3.35 -8.58 -1.23
C PHE A 60 -2.58 -9.45 -2.19
N THR A 61 -1.34 -9.78 -1.81
CA THR A 61 -0.60 -10.84 -2.46
C THR A 61 -0.50 -12.08 -1.57
N ASP A 62 -0.44 -13.25 -2.20
CA ASP A 62 -0.53 -14.54 -1.52
C ASP A 62 0.70 -14.90 -0.67
N GLN A 63 1.82 -14.22 -0.87
CA GLN A 63 3.05 -14.37 -0.09
C GLN A 63 3.41 -13.10 0.69
N ASP A 64 2.49 -12.13 0.79
CA ASP A 64 2.64 -11.00 1.71
C ASP A 64 2.13 -11.36 3.11
N PHE A 65 3.05 -11.26 4.06
CA PHE A 65 2.84 -11.53 5.48
C PHE A 65 3.11 -10.30 6.33
N LEU A 66 3.14 -9.10 5.74
CA LEU A 66 3.24 -7.86 6.50
C LEU A 66 2.05 -7.75 7.47
N PRO A 67 2.33 -7.44 8.75
CA PRO A 67 1.29 -7.38 9.76
C PRO A 67 0.33 -6.21 9.51
N GLY A 68 -0.92 -6.36 9.95
CA GLY A 68 -1.93 -5.30 9.94
C GLY A 68 -2.87 -5.34 8.73
N GLN A 69 -2.46 -5.95 7.61
CA GLN A 69 -3.30 -5.99 6.40
C GLN A 69 -4.57 -6.82 6.61
N ARG A 70 -4.41 -8.04 7.11
CA ARG A 70 -5.53 -8.99 7.31
C ARG A 70 -6.43 -8.53 8.45
N GLU A 71 -5.84 -7.96 9.49
CA GLU A 71 -6.53 -7.34 10.62
C GLU A 71 -7.37 -6.14 10.16
N ALA A 72 -6.84 -5.29 9.28
CA ALA A 72 -7.58 -4.18 8.70
C ALA A 72 -8.77 -4.67 7.86
N TYR A 73 -8.59 -5.71 7.03
CA TYR A 73 -9.70 -6.32 6.28
C TYR A 73 -10.78 -6.87 7.22
N GLN A 74 -10.39 -7.54 8.30
CA GLN A 74 -11.32 -8.06 9.30
C GLN A 74 -12.08 -6.94 10.02
N THR A 75 -11.38 -5.86 10.39
CA THR A 75 -11.94 -4.69 11.10
C THR A 75 -12.87 -3.85 10.23
N ALA A 76 -12.60 -3.77 8.92
CA ALA A 76 -13.43 -3.03 7.99
C ALA A 76 -14.90 -3.51 8.01
N LYS A 77 -15.84 -2.55 7.95
CA LYS A 77 -17.28 -2.83 7.85
C LYS A 77 -17.68 -2.98 6.38
N GLU A 78 -18.85 -3.57 6.15
CA GLU A 78 -19.40 -3.71 4.79
C GLU A 78 -19.81 -2.34 4.19
N PRO A 79 -19.80 -2.20 2.85
CA PRO A 79 -19.43 -3.21 1.86
C PRO A 79 -17.91 -3.30 1.64
N LYS A 80 -17.33 -4.50 1.80
CA LYS A 80 -15.90 -4.75 1.58
C LYS A 80 -15.66 -5.97 0.72
N SER A 81 -14.48 -6.03 0.13
CA SER A 81 -14.11 -7.13 -0.76
C SER A 81 -12.61 -7.31 -0.84
N LEU A 82 -12.16 -8.53 -1.10
CA LEU A 82 -10.75 -8.91 -1.17
C LEU A 82 -10.44 -9.53 -2.53
N VAL A 83 -9.27 -9.22 -3.08
CA VAL A 83 -8.67 -9.89 -4.23
C VAL A 83 -7.27 -10.32 -3.83
N ASP A 84 -6.99 -11.62 -3.95
CA ASP A 84 -5.65 -12.16 -3.77
C ASP A 84 -4.94 -12.29 -5.13
N ILE A 85 -3.70 -11.81 -5.19
CA ILE A 85 -2.84 -11.82 -6.37
C ILE A 85 -1.58 -12.63 -6.05
N LYS A 86 -0.98 -13.29 -7.04
CA LYS A 86 0.26 -14.03 -6.79
C LYS A 86 1.44 -13.10 -6.52
N GLY A 87 2.29 -13.46 -5.56
CA GLY A 87 3.60 -12.87 -5.31
C GLY A 87 3.80 -12.37 -3.89
N ASP A 88 4.89 -11.65 -3.67
CA ASP A 88 5.23 -10.97 -2.42
C ASP A 88 4.62 -9.55 -2.34
N ASN A 89 4.89 -8.82 -1.25
CA ASN A 89 4.45 -7.43 -1.06
C ASN A 89 4.83 -6.50 -2.23
N PHE A 90 5.99 -6.72 -2.86
CA PHE A 90 6.48 -5.88 -3.95
C PHE A 90 5.93 -6.29 -5.33
N SER A 91 5.36 -7.47 -5.43
CA SER A 91 4.81 -8.01 -6.66
C SER A 91 3.65 -7.17 -7.21
N LEU A 92 2.88 -6.51 -6.34
CA LEU A 92 1.84 -5.54 -6.75
C LEU A 92 2.36 -4.36 -7.58
N TYR A 93 3.65 -4.04 -7.43
CA TYR A 93 4.30 -2.92 -8.13
C TYR A 93 5.21 -3.37 -9.26
N THR A 94 5.43 -4.69 -9.39
CA THR A 94 6.38 -5.28 -10.32
C THR A 94 5.71 -6.34 -11.18
N ILE A 95 5.84 -7.62 -10.81
CA ILE A 95 5.44 -8.78 -11.62
C ILE A 95 3.92 -8.83 -11.82
N SER A 96 3.16 -8.48 -10.79
CA SER A 96 1.69 -8.55 -10.77
C SER A 96 1.04 -7.18 -10.91
N LYS A 97 1.79 -6.17 -11.38
CA LYS A 97 1.33 -4.78 -11.50
C LYS A 97 0.11 -4.63 -12.40
N GLU A 98 0.07 -5.33 -13.53
CA GLU A 98 -1.07 -5.23 -14.45
C GLU A 98 -2.34 -5.83 -13.84
N ALA A 99 -2.20 -6.96 -13.13
CA ALA A 99 -3.29 -7.62 -12.43
C ALA A 99 -3.84 -6.74 -11.29
N SER A 100 -2.96 -6.09 -10.52
CA SER A 100 -3.36 -5.19 -9.44
C SER A 100 -4.07 -3.94 -9.98
N ILE A 101 -3.58 -3.35 -11.07
CA ILE A 101 -4.24 -2.23 -11.76
C ILE A 101 -5.62 -2.65 -12.29
N ALA A 102 -5.72 -3.83 -12.92
CA ALA A 102 -6.99 -4.32 -13.46
C ALA A 102 -8.04 -4.53 -12.36
N ALA A 103 -7.65 -5.13 -11.22
CA ALA A 103 -8.52 -5.33 -10.07
C ALA A 103 -9.02 -4.00 -9.50
N ALA A 104 -8.13 -3.00 -9.35
CA ALA A 104 -8.50 -1.67 -8.88
C ALA A 104 -9.43 -0.96 -9.88
N LYS A 105 -9.08 -0.96 -11.18
CA LYS A 105 -9.85 -0.28 -12.23
C LYS A 105 -11.26 -0.84 -12.34
N LYS A 106 -11.42 -2.16 -12.34
CA LYS A 106 -12.74 -2.80 -12.38
C LYS A 106 -13.61 -2.32 -11.22
N TRP A 107 -13.07 -2.34 -10.00
CA TRP A 107 -13.80 -1.92 -8.81
C TRP A 107 -14.19 -0.42 -8.85
N LEU A 108 -13.27 0.44 -9.28
CA LEU A 108 -13.55 1.88 -9.42
C LEU A 108 -14.65 2.15 -10.45
N LEU A 109 -14.64 1.45 -11.58
CA LEU A 109 -15.71 1.56 -12.58
C LEU A 109 -17.06 1.14 -11.99
N GLU A 110 -17.11 0.02 -11.28
CA GLU A 110 -18.35 -0.48 -10.65
C GLU A 110 -18.96 0.51 -9.63
N HIS A 111 -18.14 1.25 -8.89
CA HIS A 111 -18.62 2.05 -7.73
C HIS A 111 -18.57 3.57 -7.95
N LEU A 112 -17.82 4.06 -8.94
CA LEU A 112 -17.65 5.51 -9.18
C LEU A 112 -18.23 6.00 -10.50
N THR A 113 -18.60 5.11 -11.44
CA THR A 113 -19.12 5.53 -12.75
C THR A 113 -20.63 5.41 -12.91
N ILE A 114 -21.37 5.14 -11.84
CA ILE A 114 -22.81 5.34 -11.81
C ILE A 114 -23.07 6.80 -11.41
N MET A 115 -23.05 7.67 -12.43
CA MET A 115 -23.70 8.98 -12.46
C MET A 115 -24.59 9.04 -13.70
#